data_AF-H5XPQ3-F1
#
_entry.id   AF-H5XPQ3-F1
#
_cell.length_a   1.000
_cell.length_b   1.000
_cell.length_c   1.000
_cell.angle_alpha   90.00
_cell.angle_beta   90.00
_cell.angle_gamma   90.00
#
_symmetry.space_group_name_H-M   'P 1'
#
loop_
_entity.id
_entity.type
_entity.pdbx_description
1 polymer ?
#
loop_
_entity_poly.entity_id
_entity_poly.type
_entity_poly.pdbx_seq_one_letter_code
_entity_poly.pdbx_strand_id
1 'polypeptide(L)' 'MGAVVVVIGLALLVQGGGGLINNVFADSNSWFVLNYVAMPEALHVMGHALMLVAGLFLVVRRKGWRWLLDD' A
#
# COMPACT_ATOMS: atom_id res chain seq x y z
N MET A 1 -19.89 -2.66 -7.64
CA MET A 1 -18.71 -3.42 -7.17
C MET A 1 -17.36 -2.87 -7.68
N GLY A 2 -17.23 -2.41 -8.93
CA GLY A 2 -15.94 -1.93 -9.46
C GLY A 2 -15.31 -0.75 -8.70
N ALA A 3 -16.11 0.25 -8.30
CA ALA A 3 -15.62 1.42 -7.54
C ALA A 3 -15.03 1.03 -6.17
N VAL A 4 -15.67 0.11 -5.44
CA VAL A 4 -15.18 -0.37 -4.14
C VAL A 4 -13.79 -1.03 -4.28
N VAL A 5 -13.58 -1.83 -5.33
CA VAL A 5 -12.28 -2.47 -5.59
C VAL A 5 -11.18 -1.43 -5.83
N VAL A 6 -11.50 -0.34 -6.56
CA VAL A 6 -10.55 0.76 -6.77
C VAL A 6 -10.23 1.47 -5.46
N VAL A 7 -11.24 1.76 -4.63
CA VAL A 7 -11.02 2.42 -3.32
C VAL A 7 -10.15 1.56 -2.41
N ILE A 8 -10.43 0.25 -2.32
CA ILE A 8 -9.60 -0.69 -1.55
C ILE A 8 -8.18 -0.74 -2.12
N GLY A 9 -8.03 -0.81 -3.45
CA GLY A 9 -6.72 -0.82 -4.10
C GLY A 9 -5.91 0.43 -3.80
N LEU A 10 -6.53 1.62 -3.85
CA LEU A 10 -5.90 2.88 -3.48
C LEU A 10 -5.54 2.93 -1.99
N ALA A 11 -6.42 2.47 -1.11
CA ALA A 11 -6.12 2.40 0.33
C ALA A 11 -4.90 1.50 0.59
N LEU A 12 -4.80 0.36 -0.09
CA LEU A 12 -3.64 -0.54 0.01
C LEU A 12 -2.36 0.10 -0.57
N LEU A 13 -2.46 0.86 -1.66
CA LEU A 13 -1.32 1.62 -2.19
C LEU A 13 -0.81 2.67 -1.20
N VAL A 14 -1.72 3.41 -0.55
CA VAL A 14 -1.36 4.42 0.47
C VAL A 14 -0.77 3.75 1.70
N GLN A 15 -1.41 2.70 2.21
CA GLN A 15 -0.94 1.95 3.37
C GLN A 15 0.43 1.33 3.10
N GLY A 16 0.56 0.59 2.00
CA GLY A 16 1.79 -0.09 1.62
C GLY A 16 2.92 0.88 1.28
N GLY A 17 2.69 1.83 0.37
CA GLY A 17 3.72 2.77 -0.08
C GLY A 17 4.18 3.70 1.04
N GLY A 18 3.24 4.36 1.72
CA GLY A 18 3.57 5.27 2.81
C GLY A 18 4.23 4.56 3.99
N GLY A 19 3.72 3.39 4.37
CA GLY A 19 4.31 2.64 5.48
C GLY A 19 5.65 1.98 5.14
N LEU A 20 5.90 1.60 3.89
CA LEU A 20 7.22 1.16 3.44
C LEU A 20 8.24 2.29 3.58
N ILE A 21 7.91 3.49 3.07
CA ILE A 21 8.77 4.67 3.20
C ILE A 21 9.01 5.00 4.67
N ASN A 22 7.96 4.95 5.51
CA ASN A 22 8.07 5.22 6.93
C ASN A 22 9.07 4.30 7.63
N ASN A 23 8.96 2.98 7.40
CA ASN A 23 9.80 1.99 8.08
C ASN A 23 11.25 1.99 7.54
N VAL A 24 11.46 2.35 6.27
CA VAL A 24 12.82 2.38 5.68
C VAL A 24 13.56 3.68 6.01
N PHE A 25 12.87 4.82 6.09
CA PHE A 25 13.53 6.13 6.10
C PHE A 25 13.23 7.04 7.28
N ALA A 26 12.07 6.88 7.93
CA ALA A 26 11.57 7.91 8.85
C ALA A 26 11.40 7.45 10.29
N ASP A 27 11.33 6.12 10.53
CA ASP A 27 11.03 5.47 11.82
C ASP A 27 10.14 6.32 12.76
N SER A 28 9.06 6.84 12.18
CA SER A 28 8.20 7.84 12.81
C SER A 28 6.85 7.23 13.18
N ASN A 29 6.22 7.79 14.21
CA ASN A 29 4.86 7.46 14.59
C ASN A 29 3.88 7.93 13.49
N SER A 30 3.55 7.00 12.60
CA SER A 30 2.64 7.19 11.47
C SER A 30 1.39 6.32 11.61
N TRP A 31 0.32 6.71 10.94
CA TRP A 31 -1.00 6.07 10.99
C TRP A 31 -1.12 4.74 10.19
N PHE A 32 0.01 4.20 9.70
CA PHE A 32 0.01 2.98 8.90
C PHE A 32 -0.28 1.78 9.78
N VAL A 33 -1.30 1.00 9.39
CA VAL A 33 -1.91 -0.01 10.28
C VAL A 33 -0.90 -1.03 10.80
N LEU A 34 0.01 -1.48 9.93
CA LEU A 34 1.01 -2.48 10.29
C LEU A 34 2.01 -1.98 11.35
N ASN A 35 2.22 -0.66 11.49
CA ASN A 35 3.08 -0.11 12.55
C ASN A 35 2.52 -0.35 13.96
N TYR A 36 1.21 -0.58 14.09
CA TYR A 36 0.57 -0.89 15.37
C TYR A 36 0.50 -2.39 15.66
N VAL A 37 0.96 -3.23 14.74
CA VAL A 37 1.02 -4.68 14.92
C VAL A 37 2.40 -5.05 15.43
N ALA A 38 2.45 -5.75 16.56
CA ALA A 38 3.70 -6.23 17.13
C ALA A 38 4.27 -7.37 16.26
N MET A 39 5.28 -7.06 15.45
CA MET A 39 6.01 -8.01 14.62
C MET A 39 7.45 -7.53 14.38
N PRO A 40 8.36 -8.42 13.99
CA PRO A 40 9.71 -8.04 13.57
C PRO A 40 9.71 -7.04 12.40
N GLU A 41 10.70 -6.15 12.40
CA GLU A 41 10.86 -5.09 11.38
C GLU A 41 10.84 -5.63 9.94
N ALA A 42 11.50 -6.77 9.70
CA ALA A 42 11.48 -7.41 8.37
C ALA A 42 10.05 -7.76 7.92
N LEU A 43 9.18 -8.18 8.84
CA LEU A 43 7.77 -8.45 8.54
C LEU A 43 6.96 -7.17 8.36
N HIS A 44 7.30 -6.08 9.05
CA HIS A 44 6.71 -4.77 8.75
C HIS A 44 7.01 -4.37 7.30
N VAL A 45 8.28 -4.38 6.89
CA VAL A 45 8.67 -3.99 5.53
C VAL A 45 8.02 -4.90 4.49
N MET A 46 8.08 -6.23 4.69
CA MET A 46 7.45 -7.18 3.77
C MET A 46 5.92 -6.99 3.69
N GLY A 47 5.25 -6.76 4.82
CA GLY A 47 3.81 -6.55 4.86
C GLY A 47 3.38 -5.31 4.08
N HIS A 48 4.10 -4.21 4.25
CA HIS A 48 3.87 -2.98 3.49
C HIS A 48 4.14 -3.17 1.99
N ALA A 49 5.20 -3.89 1.63
CA ALA A 49 5.48 -4.23 0.22
C ALA A 49 4.35 -5.08 -0.40
N LEU A 50 3.82 -6.06 0.33
CA LEU A 50 2.71 -6.89 -0.12
C LEU A 50 1.43 -6.07 -0.29
N MET A 51 1.11 -5.16 0.64
CA MET A 51 -0.01 -4.24 0.50
C MET A 51 0.12 -3.37 -0.74
N LEU A 52 1.31 -2.83 -0.99
CA LEU A 52 1.59 -2.01 -2.17
C LEU A 52 1.37 -2.80 -3.47
N VAL A 53 1.95 -4.00 -3.58
CA VAL A 53 1.79 -4.86 -4.76
C VAL A 53 0.33 -5.26 -4.97
N ALA A 54 -0.37 -5.65 -3.91
CA ALA A 54 -1.79 -6.01 -3.98
C ALA A 54 -2.67 -4.83 -4.41
N GLY A 55 -2.43 -3.65 -3.84
CA GLY A 55 -3.14 -2.41 -4.21
C GLY A 55 -2.93 -2.05 -5.67
N LEU A 56 -1.67 -2.09 -6.13
CA LEU A 56 -1.31 -1.83 -7.52
C LEU A 56 -2.02 -2.82 -8.46
N PHE A 57 -1.96 -4.11 -8.15
CA PHE A 57 -2.62 -5.16 -8.92
C PHE A 57 -4.12 -4.91 -9.05
N LEU A 58 -4.81 -4.58 -7.96
CA LEU A 58 -6.25 -4.32 -7.97
C LEU A 58 -6.62 -3.11 -8.83
N VAL A 59 -5.88 -2.00 -8.70
CA VAL A 59 -6.12 -0.78 -9.47
C VAL A 59 -5.86 -1.01 -10.95
N VAL A 60 -4.70 -1.57 -11.29
CA VAL A 60 -4.32 -1.88 -12.68
C VAL A 60 -5.30 -2.86 -13.31
N ARG A 61 -5.73 -3.90 -12.58
CA ARG A 61 -6.68 -4.89 -13.12
C ARG A 61 -8.05 -4.28 -13.45
N ARG A 62 -8.42 -3.19 -12.77
CA ARG A 62 -9.72 -2.50 -12.94
C ARG A 62 -9.68 -1.30 -13.89
N LYS A 63 -8.63 -0.50 -13.85
CA LYS A 63 -8.50 0.72 -14.67
C LYS A 63 -7.55 0.58 -15.86
N GLY A 64 -6.76 -0.49 -15.90
CA GLY A 64 -5.67 -0.66 -16.87
C GLY A 64 -4.42 0.12 -16.49
N TRP A 65 -3.28 -0.28 -17.04
CA TRP A 65 -1.99 0.36 -16.81
C TRP A 65 -1.92 1.82 -17.28
N ARG A 66 -2.69 2.16 -18.33
CA ARG A 66 -2.72 3.50 -18.90
C ARG A 66 -3.17 4.57 -17.91
N TRP A 67 -4.05 4.19 -16.98
CA TRP A 67 -4.51 5.10 -15.93
C TRP A 67 -3.39 5.62 -15.00
N LEU A 68 -2.25 4.92 -14.89
CA LEU A 68 -1.10 5.42 -14.12
C LEU A 68 -0.26 6.44 -14.89
N LEU A 69 -0.45 6.53 -16.20
CA LEU A 69 0.31 7.40 -17.10
C LEU A 69 -0.52 8.59 -17.60
N ASP A 70 -1.84 8.51 -17.44
CA ASP A 70 -2.78 9.55 -17.80
C ASP A 70 -2.95 10.49 -16.58
N ASP A 71 -2.32 11.67 -16.63
CA ASP A 71 -2.44 12.78 -15.67
C ASP A 71 -3.83 13.46 -15.72
#